data_AF-A0A2N1D7Y1-F1
#
_entry.id   AF-A0A2N1D7Y1-F1
#
_cell.length_a   1.000
_cell.length_b   1.000
_cell.length_c   1.000
_cell.angle_alpha   90.00
_cell.angle_beta   90.00
_cell.angle_gamma   90.00
#
_symmetry.space_group_name_H-M   'P 1'
#
loop_
_entity.id
_entity.type
_entity.pdbx_description
1 polymer ?
#
loop_
_entity_poly.entity_id
_entity_poly.type
_entity_poly.pdbx_seq_one_letter_code
_entity_poly.pdbx_strand_id
1 'polypeptide(L)'
;MDPLKITLILSIVAVISLTVCWLDHKNNWQLAAWINGRCSNPFTQTHDQTQKATESLDDKDLLIQQLTERVQVLEKIVTEPSYELNQKLNQL
;
A
#
# COMPACT_ATOMS: atom_id res chain seq x y z
N MET A 1 -18.85 7.46 44.79
CA MET A 1 -19.33 7.62 43.40
C MET A 1 -20.68 6.93 43.35
N ASP A 2 -21.78 7.63 43.12
CA ASP A 2 -23.12 7.03 43.19
C ASP A 2 -23.28 5.98 42.07
N PRO A 3 -23.78 4.77 42.35
CA PRO A 3 -23.87 3.70 41.35
C PRO A 3 -24.74 4.09 40.15
N LEU A 4 -25.77 4.91 40.36
CA LEU A 4 -26.60 5.50 39.31
C LEU A 4 -25.82 6.40 38.35
N LYS A 5 -24.82 7.14 38.83
CA LYS A 5 -23.97 7.98 37.99
C LYS A 5 -23.07 7.12 37.11
N ILE A 6 -22.55 6.02 37.66
CA ILE A 6 -21.68 5.09 36.93
C ILE A 6 -22.47 4.37 35.82
N THR A 7 -23.68 3.88 36.13
CA THR A 7 -24.53 3.22 35.12
C THR A 7 -24.96 4.18 34.01
N LEU A 8 -25.25 5.44 34.34
CA LEU A 8 -25.56 6.48 33.35
C LEU A 8 -24.39 6.72 32.40
N ILE A 9 -23.17 6.86 32.93
CA ILE A 9 -21.97 7.08 32.12
C ILE A 9 -21.70 5.89 31.20
N LEU A 10 -21.81 4.66 31.73
CA LEU A 10 -21.61 3.44 30.93
C LEU A 10 -22.62 3.34 29.78
N SER A 11 -23.89 3.69 30.05
CA SER A 11 -24.96 3.71 29.05
C SER A 11 -24.65 4.69 27.91
N ILE A 12 -24.22 5.91 28.25
CA ILE A 12 -23.86 6.94 27.27
C ILE A 12 -22.68 6.46 26.41
N VAL A 13 -21.64 5.90 27.03
CA VAL A 13 -20.47 5.38 26.30
C VAL A 13 -20.86 4.22 25.38
N ALA A 14 -21.77 3.34 25.81
CA ALA A 14 -22.26 2.25 24.99
C ALA A 14 -23.00 2.76 23.75
N VAL A 15 -23.89 3.77 23.91
CA VAL A 15 -24.61 4.39 22.79
C VAL A 15 -23.63 5.04 21.81
N ILE A 16 -22.67 5.83 22.30
CA ILE A 16 -21.66 6.47 21.46
C ILE A 16 -20.86 5.42 20.68
N SER A 17 -20.39 4.38 21.37
CA SER A 17 -19.62 3.28 20.74
C SER A 17 -20.43 2.61 19.63
N LEU A 18 -21.71 2.35 19.88
CA LEU A 18 -22.62 1.76 18.88
C LEU A 18 -22.81 2.68 17.67
N THR A 19 -22.98 3.98 17.89
CA THR A 19 -23.11 4.95 16.79
C THR A 19 -21.85 5.07 15.94
N VAL A 20 -20.67 5.02 16.56
CA VAL A 20 -19.39 5.04 15.84
C VAL A 20 -19.22 3.77 15.00
N CYS A 21 -19.48 2.58 15.57
CA CYS A 21 -19.45 1.33 14.82
C CYS A 21 -20.47 1.29 13.67
N TRP A 22 -21.67 1.83 13.90
CA TRP A 22 -22.69 1.92 12.85
C TRP A 22 -22.28 2.87 11.72
N LEU A 23 -21.69 4.02 12.05
CA LEU A 23 -21.18 4.97 11.07
C LEU A 23 -19.97 4.41 10.30
N ASP A 24 -19.07 3.72 11.00
CA ASP A 24 -17.92 3.02 10.43
C ASP A 24 -18.40 2.01 9.38
N HIS A 25 -19.40 1.20 9.72
CA HIS A 25 -20.00 0.25 8.79
C HIS A 25 -20.74 0.93 7.62
N LYS A 26 -21.58 1.94 7.91
CA LYS A 26 -22.36 2.64 6.87
C LYS A 26 -21.49 3.31 5.82
N ASN A 27 -20.40 3.94 6.23
CA ASN A 27 -19.50 4.66 5.34
C ASN A 27 -18.32 3.79 4.83
N ASN A 28 -18.32 2.48 5.14
CA ASN A 28 -17.21 1.56 4.86
C ASN A 28 -15.86 2.08 5.35
N TRP A 29 -15.85 2.76 6.49
CA TRP A 29 -14.61 3.13 7.17
C TRP A 29 -14.04 1.90 7.88
N GLN A 30 -12.73 1.92 8.08
CA GLN A 30 -11.98 0.85 8.74
C GLN A 30 -11.39 1.36 10.07
N LEU A 31 -12.10 2.21 10.82
CA LEU A 31 -11.61 2.81 12.07
C LEU A 31 -11.25 1.73 13.10
N ALA A 32 -12.08 0.70 13.23
CA ALA A 32 -11.78 -0.41 14.14
C ALA A 32 -10.47 -1.12 13.76
N ALA A 33 -10.25 -1.38 12.46
CA ALA A 33 -9.02 -1.99 12.00
C ALA A 33 -7.80 -1.06 12.16
N TRP A 34 -7.99 0.25 12.00
CA TRP A 34 -6.94 1.27 12.16
C TRP A 34 -6.46 1.38 13.60
N ILE A 35 -7.39 1.46 14.56
CA ILE A 35 -7.06 1.48 15.99
C ILE A 35 -6.32 0.19 16.41
N ASN A 36 -6.67 -0.94 15.79
CA ASN A 36 -5.98 -2.21 16.01
C ASN A 36 -4.68 -2.38 15.20
N GLY A 37 -4.22 -1.34 14.47
CA GLY A 37 -2.99 -1.36 13.69
C GLY A 37 -3.00 -2.25 12.46
N ARG A 38 -4.18 -2.69 12.00
CA ARG A 38 -4.34 -3.54 10.82
C ARG A 38 -4.41 -2.77 9.50
N CYS A 39 -4.69 -1.47 9.54
CA CYS A 39 -4.63 -0.59 8.38
C CYS A 39 -3.94 0.74 8.74
N SER A 40 -3.31 1.40 7.75
CA SER A 40 -2.62 2.68 7.95
C SER A 40 -3.54 3.88 7.82
N ASN A 41 -4.63 3.76 7.05
CA ASN A 41 -5.60 4.83 6.83
C ASN A 41 -7.03 4.27 6.99
N PRO A 42 -7.84 4.81 7.93
CA PRO A 42 -9.20 4.34 8.17
C PRO A 42 -10.22 4.78 7.09
N PHE A 43 -9.85 5.73 6.23
CA PHE A 43 -10.75 6.33 5.23
C PHE A 43 -10.47 5.88 3.79
N THR A 44 -9.48 5.02 3.56
CA THR A 44 -9.29 4.42 2.23
C THR A 44 -10.42 3.45 1.99
N GLN A 45 -11.27 3.77 1.01
CA GLN A 45 -12.37 2.91 0.60
C GLN A 45 -11.79 1.53 0.26
N THR A 46 -12.31 0.49 0.92
CA THR A 46 -11.84 -0.91 0.88
C THR A 46 -11.68 -1.46 -0.54
N HIS A 47 -12.30 -0.84 -1.54
CA HIS A 47 -12.15 -1.17 -2.95
C HIS A 47 -10.71 -0.98 -3.46
N ASP A 48 -10.02 0.07 -3.00
CA ASP A 48 -8.66 0.37 -3.48
C ASP A 48 -7.59 -0.52 -2.87
N GLN A 49 -7.77 -1.07 -1.66
CA GLN A 49 -6.66 -1.77 -0.98
C GLN A 49 -6.43 -3.19 -1.53
N THR A 50 -7.49 -3.91 -1.90
CA THR A 50 -7.36 -5.25 -2.49
C THR A 50 -6.95 -5.19 -3.96
N GLN A 51 -7.45 -4.20 -4.72
CA GLN A 51 -7.06 -4.01 -6.12
C GLN A 51 -5.66 -3.42 -6.24
N LYS A 52 -5.34 -2.35 -5.50
CA LYS A 52 -4.04 -1.69 -5.61
C LYS A 52 -2.88 -2.54 -5.09
N ALA A 53 -3.10 -3.41 -4.09
CA ALA A 53 -2.07 -4.37 -3.68
C ALA A 53 -1.76 -5.38 -4.80
N THR A 54 -2.77 -5.85 -5.52
CA THR A 54 -2.62 -6.82 -6.62
C THR A 54 -2.04 -6.14 -7.87
N GLU A 55 -2.59 -4.98 -8.27
CA GLU A 55 -2.08 -4.18 -9.39
C GLU A 55 -0.64 -3.69 -9.15
N SER A 56 -0.30 -3.27 -7.91
CA SER A 56 1.07 -2.83 -7.60
C SER A 56 2.11 -3.95 -7.60
N LEU A 57 1.68 -5.21 -7.44
CA LEU A 57 2.57 -6.37 -7.56
C LEU A 57 2.79 -6.70 -9.04
N ASP A 58 1.72 -6.74 -9.84
CA ASP A 58 1.82 -6.96 -11.28
C ASP A 58 2.63 -5.86 -12.00
N ASP A 59 2.43 -4.59 -11.63
CA ASP A 59 3.20 -3.46 -12.18
C ASP A 59 4.70 -3.56 -11.84
N LYS A 60 5.02 -4.04 -10.63
CA LYS A 60 6.40 -4.26 -10.20
C LYS A 60 7.04 -5.42 -10.96
N ASP A 61 6.31 -6.51 -11.15
CA ASP A 61 6.82 -7.68 -11.87
C ASP A 61 7.03 -7.36 -13.37
N LEU A 62 6.15 -6.56 -13.97
CA LEU A 62 6.31 -6.05 -15.33
C LEU A 62 7.53 -5.14 -15.44
N LEU A 63 7.72 -4.23 -14.48
CA LEU A 63 8.92 -3.38 -14.42
C LEU A 63 10.20 -4.19 -14.25
N ILE A 64 10.20 -5.24 -13.41
CA ILE A 64 11.35 -6.13 -13.21
C ILE A 64 11.68 -6.85 -14.53
N GLN A 65 10.68 -7.34 -15.25
CA GLN A 65 10.89 -8.02 -16.53
C GLN A 65 11.48 -7.07 -17.59
N GLN A 66 10.94 -5.85 -17.72
CA GLN A 66 11.44 -4.85 -18.64
C GLN A 66 12.88 -4.41 -18.31
N LEU A 67 13.18 -4.20 -17.01
CA LEU A 67 14.53 -3.84 -16.58
C LEU A 67 15.52 -4.98 -16.84
N THR A 68 15.13 -6.23 -16.62
CA THR A 68 15.97 -7.41 -16.87
C THR A 68 16.31 -7.53 -18.36
N GLU A 69 15.33 -7.35 -19.25
CA GLU A 69 15.55 -7.38 -20.70
C GLU A 69 16.51 -6.27 -21.14
N ARG A 70 16.36 -5.05 -20.61
CA ARG A 70 17.27 -3.93 -20.89
C ARG A 70 18.69 -4.20 -20.39
N VAL A 71 18.84 -4.81 -19.22
CA VAL A 71 20.15 -5.20 -18.67
C VAL A 71 20.80 -6.26 -19.58
N GLN A 72 20.07 -7.28 -20.02
CA GLN A 72 20.62 -8.30 -20.94
C GLN A 72 21.07 -7.70 -22.29
N VAL A 73 20.31 -6.75 -22.83
CA VAL A 73 20.69 -6.04 -24.06
C VAL A 73 21.93 -5.18 -23.83
N LEU A 74 22.00 -4.47 -22.70
CA LEU A 74 23.17 -3.65 -22.33
C LEU A 74 24.40 -4.52 -22.10
N GLU A 75 24.26 -5.66 -21.42
CA GLU A 75 25.35 -6.63 -21.23
C GLU A 75 25.87 -7.12 -22.57
N LYS A 76 24.98 -7.47 -23.51
CA LYS A 76 25.37 -7.90 -24.86
C LYS A 76 26.12 -6.80 -25.63
N ILE A 77 25.64 -5.57 -25.59
CA ILE A 77 26.31 -4.44 -26.27
C ILE A 77 27.68 -4.17 -25.65
N VAL A 78 27.79 -4.18 -24.32
CA VAL A 78 29.05 -3.92 -23.60
C VAL A 78 30.05 -5.06 -23.77
N THR A 79 29.59 -6.31 -23.93
CA THR A 79 30.45 -7.48 -24.19
C THR A 79 30.78 -7.69 -25.67
N GLU A 80 30.19 -6.92 -26.59
CA GLU A 80 30.56 -6.99 -28.00
C GLU A 80 31.89 -6.25 -28.28
N PRO A 81 32.77 -6.82 -29.12
CA PRO A 81 34.07 -6.22 -29.45
C PRO A 81 33.96 -4.89 -30.19
N SER A 82 32.78 -4.57 -30.74
CA SER A 82 32.45 -3.30 -31.40
C SER A 82 32.31 -2.14 -30.41
N TYR A 83 31.89 -2.39 -29.16
CA TYR A 83 31.78 -1.39 -28.11
C TYR A 83 33.16 -1.00 -27.58
N GLU A 84 34.01 -1.99 -27.28
CA GLU A 84 35.40 -1.73 -26.88
C GLU A 84 36.17 -0.96 -27.98
N LEU A 85 35.93 -1.29 -29.25
CA LEU A 85 36.55 -0.59 -30.37
C LEU A 85 36.07 0.87 -30.45
N ASN A 86 34.76 1.13 -30.32
CA ASN A 86 34.22 2.50 -30.28
C ASN A 86 34.70 3.29 -29.06
N GLN A 87 34.83 2.65 -27.90
CA GLN A 87 35.37 3.28 -26.69
C GLN A 87 36.81 3.71 -26.90
N LYS A 88 37.65 2.85 -27.50
CA LYS A 88 39.04 3.18 -27.86
C LYS A 88 39.11 4.28 -28.92
N LEU A 89 38.16 4.31 -29.86
CA LEU A 89 38.06 5.35 -30.90
C LEU A 89 37.68 6.72 -30.32
N ASN A 90 36.78 6.77 -29.34
CA ASN A 90 36.39 7.99 -28.63
C ASN A 90 37.46 8.51 -27.65
N GLN A 91 38.46 7.70 -27.33
CA GLN A 91 39.59 8.06 -26.46
C GLN A 91 40.80 8.62 -27.25
N LEU A 92 40.73 8.61 -28.58
CA LEU A 92 41.71 9.20 -29.50
C LEU A 92 41.24 10.58 -29.97
#